data_AF-A0A3P6SF53-F1
#
_entry.id   AF-A0A3P6SF53-F1
#
_cell.length_a   1.000
_cell.length_b   1.000
_cell.length_c   1.000
_cell.angle_alpha   90.00
_cell.angle_beta   90.00
_cell.angle_gamma   90.00
#
_symmetry.space_group_name_H-M   'P 1'
#
loop_
_entity.id
_entity.type
_entity.pdbx_description
1 polymer ?
#
loop_
_entity_poly.entity_id
_entity_poly.type
_entity_poly.pdbx_seq_one_letter_code
_entity_poly.pdbx_strand_id
1 'polypeptide(L)'
;IEAVPESWSVAYASDPTEWERKFDECWDDAEKILDKKECSPEHDITYNEMTQLIAQLTRMCQLLMMEVNAQPEPAIGPILDRYFTQQIVERVLDWAIQVPDFLKPTCQLALIRIYELIISESHTQNHCLLVHKPILNPLLRLFEWCQRADGLRPHKLGHPSATEKHFVVLLNQICTKLAEDRTLLHFFFSCTDGADQFIVFSLLIPFLYEQVSIDLNIVAPSHMPCFIFRTM
;
A
#
# COMPACT_ATOMS: atom_id res chain seq x y z
N ILE A 1 4.70 -20.37 4.31
CA ILE A 1 6.16 -20.22 4.41
C ILE A 1 6.38 -19.02 5.30
N GLU A 2 6.67 -19.23 6.58
CA GLU A 2 7.11 -18.14 7.46
C GLU A 2 8.43 -17.61 6.90
N ALA A 3 8.43 -16.37 6.42
CA ALA A 3 9.66 -15.68 6.10
C ALA A 3 10.42 -15.51 7.41
N VAL A 4 11.59 -16.16 7.50
CA VAL A 4 12.55 -15.91 8.59
C VAL A 4 12.79 -14.39 8.58
N PRO A 5 12.49 -13.66 9.68
CA PRO A 5 12.72 -12.24 9.72
C PRO A 5 14.22 -12.02 9.55
N GLU A 6 14.56 -11.30 8.49
CA GLU A 6 15.94 -11.04 8.17
C GLU A 6 16.55 -10.23 9.31
N SER A 7 17.57 -10.80 9.94
CA SER A 7 18.21 -10.23 11.12
C SER A 7 19.06 -9.04 10.71
N TRP A 8 18.44 -7.85 10.63
CA TRP A 8 19.15 -6.59 10.47
C TRP A 8 20.03 -6.33 11.71
N SER A 9 21.30 -6.69 11.61
CA SER A 9 22.26 -6.50 12.71
C SER A 9 22.54 -5.02 12.97
N VAL A 10 23.03 -4.69 14.16
CA VAL A 10 23.46 -3.31 14.49
C VAL A 10 24.54 -2.81 13.51
N ALA A 11 25.42 -3.70 13.03
CA ALA A 11 26.41 -3.37 12.01
C ALA A 11 25.74 -3.00 10.68
N TYR A 12 24.67 -3.72 10.30
CA TYR A 12 23.88 -3.41 9.11
C TYR A 12 23.21 -2.04 9.22
N ALA A 13 22.66 -1.71 10.40
CA ALA A 13 22.04 -0.41 10.63
C ALA A 13 23.04 0.78 10.65
N SER A 14 24.35 0.49 10.71
CA SER A 14 25.41 1.50 10.79
C SER A 14 26.04 1.82 9.43
N ASP A 15 25.71 1.09 8.37
CA ASP A 15 26.25 1.29 7.02
C ASP A 15 25.12 1.50 5.99
N PRO A 16 24.78 2.77 5.69
CA PRO A 16 23.78 3.09 4.67
C PRO A 16 24.08 2.50 3.29
N THR A 17 25.36 2.29 2.96
CA THR A 17 25.75 1.73 1.65
C THR A 17 25.34 0.27 1.48
N GLU A 18 25.22 -0.48 2.58
CA GLU A 18 24.70 -1.84 2.57
C GLU A 18 23.18 -1.89 2.36
N TRP A 19 22.44 -0.85 2.75
CA TRP A 19 21.01 -0.72 2.45
C TRP A 19 20.82 -0.48 0.96
N GLU A 20 21.60 0.45 0.43
CA GLU A 20 21.62 0.81 -0.98
C GLU A 20 21.98 -0.38 -1.88
N ARG A 21 23.08 -1.07 -1.57
CA ARG A 21 23.51 -2.27 -2.30
C ARG A 21 22.44 -3.35 -2.27
N LYS A 22 21.81 -3.56 -1.11
CA LYS A 22 20.78 -4.60 -1.00
C LYS A 22 19.50 -4.23 -1.72
N PHE A 23 19.16 -2.96 -1.74
CA PHE A 23 18.05 -2.44 -2.53
C PHE A 23 18.27 -2.72 -4.01
N ASP A 24 19.48 -2.43 -4.53
CA ASP A 24 19.81 -2.66 -5.93
C ASP A 24 19.74 -4.15 -6.29
N GLU A 25 20.25 -5.05 -5.44
CA GLU A 25 20.10 -6.51 -5.65
C GLU A 25 18.63 -6.95 -5.70
N CYS A 26 17.79 -6.41 -4.81
CA CYS A 26 16.36 -6.72 -4.80
C CYS A 26 15.67 -6.20 -6.07
N TRP A 27 16.07 -5.01 -6.53
CA TRP A 27 15.55 -4.42 -7.75
C TRP A 27 15.95 -5.22 -8.99
N ASP A 28 17.22 -5.62 -9.12
CA ASP A 28 17.70 -6.44 -10.22
C ASP A 28 16.91 -7.76 -10.35
N ASP A 29 16.56 -8.36 -9.21
CA ASP A 29 15.75 -9.59 -9.19
C ASP A 29 14.27 -9.34 -9.52
N ALA A 30 13.71 -8.22 -9.05
CA ALA A 30 12.35 -7.81 -9.39
C ALA A 30 12.23 -7.47 -10.88
N GLU A 31 13.17 -6.70 -11.42
CA GLU A 31 13.21 -6.25 -12.81
C GLU A 31 13.24 -7.43 -13.79
N LYS A 32 14.04 -8.47 -13.51
CA LYS A 32 14.03 -9.72 -14.30
C LYS A 32 12.64 -10.38 -14.37
N ILE A 33 11.81 -10.24 -13.34
CA ILE A 33 10.45 -10.81 -13.34
C ILE A 33 9.50 -9.92 -14.15
N LEU A 34 9.63 -8.60 -14.02
CA LEU A 34 8.85 -7.62 -14.77
C LEU A 34 9.13 -7.75 -16.27
N ASP A 35 10.41 -7.78 -16.65
CA ASP A 35 10.89 -7.81 -18.02
C ASP A 35 10.46 -9.07 -18.78
N LYS A 36 10.27 -10.21 -18.08
CA LYS A 36 9.74 -11.43 -18.73
C LYS A 36 8.37 -11.21 -19.35
N LYS A 37 7.48 -10.52 -18.63
CA LYS A 37 6.13 -10.23 -19.11
C LYS A 37 6.15 -9.12 -20.17
N GLU A 38 7.04 -8.15 -20.02
CA GLU A 38 7.21 -7.06 -20.99
C GLU A 38 7.78 -7.55 -22.34
N CYS A 39 8.80 -8.41 -22.31
CA CYS A 39 9.41 -9.00 -23.51
C CYS A 39 8.53 -10.07 -24.17
N SER A 40 7.67 -10.73 -23.39
CA SER A 40 6.79 -11.80 -23.87
C SER A 40 5.36 -11.59 -23.33
N PRO A 41 4.51 -10.82 -24.03
CA PRO A 41 3.14 -10.54 -23.58
C PRO A 41 2.28 -11.80 -23.39
N GLU A 42 2.59 -12.89 -24.09
CA GLU A 42 1.91 -14.18 -23.95
C GLU A 42 2.40 -15.03 -22.77
N HIS A 43 3.42 -14.56 -22.03
CA HIS A 43 3.91 -15.26 -20.84
C HIS A 43 2.84 -15.27 -19.74
N ASP A 44 2.44 -16.46 -19.30
CA ASP A 44 1.53 -16.61 -18.17
C ASP A 44 2.27 -16.43 -16.86
N ILE A 45 1.87 -15.40 -16.10
CA ILE A 45 2.45 -15.11 -14.79
C ILE A 45 2.13 -16.24 -13.83
N THR A 46 3.18 -16.83 -13.27
CA THR A 46 3.06 -17.93 -12.32
C THR A 46 2.88 -17.44 -10.88
N TYR A 47 2.33 -18.29 -10.01
CA TYR A 47 2.25 -18.02 -8.57
C TYR A 47 3.64 -17.75 -7.97
N ASN A 48 4.67 -18.49 -8.39
CA ASN A 48 6.03 -18.33 -7.90
C ASN A 48 6.60 -16.94 -8.26
N GLU A 49 6.44 -16.50 -9.51
CA GLU A 49 6.86 -15.16 -9.95
C GLU A 49 6.15 -14.07 -9.16
N MET A 50 4.83 -14.20 -8.94
CA MET A 50 4.07 -13.26 -8.11
C MET A 50 4.65 -13.22 -6.68
N THR A 51 4.84 -14.38 -6.03
CA THR A 51 5.36 -14.40 -4.66
C THR A 51 6.78 -13.85 -4.55
N GLN A 52 7.63 -14.11 -5.55
CA GLN A 52 9.00 -13.62 -5.58
C GLN A 52 9.03 -12.10 -5.79
N LEU A 53 8.24 -11.57 -6.72
CA LEU A 53 8.14 -10.13 -6.96
C LEU A 53 7.63 -9.39 -5.72
N ILE A 54 6.58 -9.90 -5.08
CA ILE A 54 6.04 -9.34 -3.83
C ILE A 54 7.08 -9.38 -2.70
N ALA A 55 7.85 -10.46 -2.59
CA ALA A 55 8.91 -10.56 -1.58
C ALA A 55 10.02 -9.52 -1.80
N GLN A 56 10.47 -9.35 -3.05
CA GLN A 56 11.47 -8.32 -3.37
C GLN A 56 10.92 -6.91 -3.12
N LEU A 57 9.67 -6.62 -3.54
CA LEU A 57 9.05 -5.32 -3.29
C LEU A 57 8.92 -5.04 -1.78
N THR A 58 8.49 -6.03 -1.00
CA THR A 58 8.39 -5.89 0.47
C THR A 58 9.74 -5.51 1.07
N ARG A 59 10.82 -6.20 0.66
CA ARG A 59 12.17 -5.92 1.14
C ARG A 59 12.68 -4.55 0.71
N MET A 60 12.45 -4.15 -0.54
CA MET A 60 12.78 -2.80 -1.02
C MET A 60 12.04 -1.73 -0.20
N CYS A 61 10.76 -1.95 0.11
CA CYS A 61 10.00 -1.01 0.94
C CYS A 61 10.52 -0.96 2.37
N GLN A 62 10.94 -2.08 2.98
CA GLN A 62 11.57 -2.06 4.31
C GLN A 62 12.87 -1.25 4.32
N LEU A 63 13.74 -1.44 3.32
CA LEU A 63 14.97 -0.67 3.16
C LEU A 63 14.69 0.81 2.95
N LEU A 64 13.66 1.12 2.14
CA LEU A 64 13.18 2.49 1.96
C LEU A 64 12.71 3.11 3.28
N MET A 65 11.93 2.39 4.08
CA MET A 65 11.47 2.89 5.38
C MET A 65 12.63 3.06 6.37
N MET A 66 13.64 2.20 6.33
CA MET A 66 14.87 2.39 7.11
C MET A 66 15.59 3.69 6.73
N GLU A 67 15.77 3.96 5.43
CA GLU A 67 16.37 5.22 4.96
C GLU A 67 15.56 6.44 5.40
N VAL A 68 14.26 6.46 5.13
CA VAL A 68 13.38 7.60 5.44
C VAL A 68 13.34 7.87 6.94
N ASN A 69 13.33 6.83 7.77
CA ASN A 69 13.31 6.98 9.23
C ASN A 69 14.68 7.33 9.83
N ALA A 70 15.79 7.06 9.12
CA ALA A 70 17.13 7.44 9.56
C ALA A 70 17.41 8.93 9.37
N GLN A 71 16.64 9.64 8.54
CA GLN A 71 16.83 11.06 8.30
C GLN A 71 16.18 11.92 9.40
N PRO A 72 16.87 12.96 9.91
CA PRO A 72 16.31 13.86 10.92
C PRO A 72 15.23 14.79 10.34
N GLU A 73 15.31 15.08 9.04
CA GLU A 73 14.39 15.93 8.30
C GLU A 73 13.92 15.21 7.03
N PRO A 74 12.75 15.58 6.47
CA PRO A 74 12.26 15.01 5.22
C PRO A 74 13.24 15.30 4.09
N ALA A 75 13.88 14.26 3.57
CA ALA A 75 14.87 14.35 2.51
C ALA A 75 14.69 13.20 1.51
N ILE A 76 15.05 13.46 0.27
CA ILE A 76 15.14 12.41 -0.74
C ILE A 76 16.52 11.78 -0.57
N GLY A 77 16.56 10.62 0.07
CA GLY A 77 17.74 9.78 0.15
C GLY A 77 17.95 8.97 -1.14
N PRO A 78 19.11 8.30 -1.27
CA PRO A 78 19.46 7.56 -2.47
C PRO A 78 18.49 6.42 -2.82
N ILE A 79 17.96 5.69 -1.84
CA ILE A 79 16.96 4.64 -2.06
C ILE A 79 15.65 5.26 -2.53
N LEU A 80 15.17 6.33 -1.87
CA LEU A 80 13.94 7.01 -2.29
C LEU A 80 14.06 7.60 -3.70
N ASP A 81 15.21 8.20 -4.04
CA ASP A 81 15.49 8.72 -5.38
C ASP A 81 15.44 7.62 -6.45
N ARG A 82 16.08 6.47 -6.19
CA ARG A 82 16.03 5.32 -7.10
C ARG A 82 14.62 4.74 -7.20
N TYR A 83 13.90 4.65 -6.09
CA TYR A 83 12.51 4.18 -6.04
C TYR A 83 11.60 5.01 -6.96
N PHE A 84 11.79 6.33 -6.98
CA PHE A 84 11.07 7.26 -7.85
C PHE A 84 11.53 7.18 -9.30
N THR A 85 12.85 7.22 -9.53
CA THR A 85 13.43 7.21 -10.87
C THR A 85 13.07 5.94 -11.65
N GLN A 86 13.08 4.80 -10.97
CA GLN A 86 12.72 3.50 -11.55
C GLN A 86 11.20 3.27 -11.62
N GLN A 87 10.39 4.16 -11.04
CA GLN A 87 8.93 4.06 -10.98
C GLN A 87 8.46 2.69 -10.46
N ILE A 88 9.11 2.19 -9.40
CA ILE A 88 9.02 0.79 -8.95
C ILE A 88 7.56 0.35 -8.74
N VAL A 89 6.77 1.14 -8.00
CA VAL A 89 5.38 0.76 -7.69
C VAL A 89 4.49 0.79 -8.93
N GLU A 90 4.73 1.75 -9.83
CA GLU A 90 3.97 1.85 -11.07
C GLU A 90 4.22 0.62 -11.95
N ARG A 91 5.50 0.26 -12.15
CA ARG A 91 5.89 -0.94 -12.92
C ARG A 91 5.34 -2.22 -12.30
N VAL A 92 5.42 -2.35 -10.97
CA VAL A 92 4.85 -3.52 -10.28
C VAL A 92 3.33 -3.56 -10.41
N LEU A 93 2.64 -2.43 -10.33
CA LEU A 93 1.18 -2.38 -10.47
C LEU A 93 0.74 -2.72 -11.91
N ASP A 94 1.43 -2.19 -12.91
CA ASP A 94 1.20 -2.50 -14.33
C ASP A 94 1.40 -3.99 -14.62
N TRP A 95 2.36 -4.63 -13.96
CA TRP A 95 2.54 -6.07 -14.02
C TRP A 95 1.43 -6.81 -13.25
N ALA A 96 1.07 -6.34 -12.06
CA ALA A 96 0.10 -6.98 -11.17
C ALA A 96 -1.31 -7.05 -11.76
N ILE A 97 -1.75 -6.04 -12.52
CA ILE A 97 -3.07 -6.07 -13.17
C ILE A 97 -3.17 -7.15 -14.27
N GLN A 98 -2.04 -7.64 -14.76
CA GLN A 98 -1.96 -8.68 -15.81
C GLN A 98 -1.95 -10.10 -15.25
N VAL A 99 -1.91 -10.29 -13.92
CA VAL A 99 -1.93 -11.64 -13.34
C VAL A 99 -3.25 -12.36 -13.66
N PRO A 100 -3.22 -13.69 -13.81
CA PRO A 100 -4.43 -14.50 -13.97
C PRO A 100 -5.49 -14.23 -12.89
N ASP A 101 -6.78 -14.33 -13.25
CA ASP A 101 -7.89 -13.96 -12.36
C ASP A 101 -7.85 -14.65 -10.99
N PHE A 102 -7.43 -15.92 -10.94
CA PHE A 102 -7.32 -16.67 -9.69
C PHE A 102 -6.19 -16.17 -8.75
N LEU A 103 -5.20 -15.44 -9.28
CA LEU A 103 -4.12 -14.82 -8.51
C LEU A 103 -4.44 -13.39 -8.06
N LYS A 104 -5.37 -12.69 -8.74
CA LYS A 104 -5.70 -11.29 -8.45
C LYS A 104 -6.02 -11.02 -6.97
N PRO A 105 -6.86 -11.81 -6.27
CA PRO A 105 -7.17 -11.53 -4.86
C PRO A 105 -5.94 -11.57 -3.95
N THR A 106 -5.05 -12.54 -4.20
CA THR A 106 -3.79 -12.70 -3.44
C THR A 106 -2.84 -11.55 -3.72
N CYS A 107 -2.71 -11.16 -5.00
CA CYS A 107 -1.85 -10.06 -5.42
C CYS A 107 -2.34 -8.71 -4.86
N GLN A 108 -3.65 -8.45 -4.93
CA GLN A 108 -4.28 -7.26 -4.35
C GLN A 108 -4.01 -7.15 -2.85
N LEU A 109 -4.26 -8.22 -2.09
CA LEU A 109 -3.99 -8.25 -0.66
C LEU A 109 -2.51 -7.96 -0.37
N ALA A 110 -1.59 -8.56 -1.12
CA ALA A 110 -0.16 -8.34 -0.95
C ALA A 110 0.24 -6.87 -1.18
N LEU A 111 -0.26 -6.23 -2.24
CA LEU A 111 0.03 -4.82 -2.50
C LEU A 111 -0.60 -3.89 -1.44
N ILE A 112 -1.80 -4.20 -0.95
CA ILE A 112 -2.42 -3.47 0.17
C ILE A 112 -1.50 -3.56 1.40
N ARG A 113 -0.96 -4.75 1.71
CA ARG A 113 -0.03 -4.93 2.85
C ARG A 113 1.27 -4.15 2.68
N ILE A 114 1.78 -4.00 1.46
CA ILE A 114 2.97 -3.19 1.20
C ILE A 114 2.68 -1.71 1.47
N TYR A 115 1.52 -1.21 1.08
CA TYR A 115 1.11 0.15 1.43
C TYR A 115 0.84 0.34 2.92
N GLU A 116 0.26 -0.66 3.60
CA GLU A 116 0.19 -0.65 5.06
C GLU A 116 1.58 -0.49 5.65
N LEU A 117 2.57 -1.27 5.21
CA LEU A 117 3.96 -1.16 5.69
C LEU A 117 4.53 0.25 5.51
N ILE A 118 4.43 0.81 4.30
CA ILE A 118 4.95 2.16 3.98
C ILE A 118 4.31 3.23 4.88
N ILE A 119 3.01 3.14 5.12
CA ILE A 119 2.28 4.16 5.89
C ILE A 119 2.48 3.96 7.40
N SER A 120 2.45 2.71 7.87
CA SER A 120 2.64 2.35 9.29
C SER A 120 4.01 2.75 9.81
N GLU A 121 5.04 2.45 9.02
CA GLU A 121 6.43 2.62 9.44
C GLU A 121 6.96 4.03 9.16
N SER A 122 6.14 4.94 8.63
CA SER A 122 6.48 6.37 8.54
C SER A 122 6.35 6.99 9.95
N HIS A 123 7.31 6.65 10.82
CA HIS A 123 7.31 6.98 12.24
C HIS A 123 7.72 8.43 12.51
N THR A 124 8.36 9.09 11.54
CA THR A 124 8.62 10.51 11.63
C THR A 124 7.36 11.27 11.26
N GLN A 125 6.86 12.10 12.18
CA GLN A 125 5.74 13.04 11.95
C GLN A 125 5.99 14.02 10.80
N ASN A 126 7.16 13.97 10.15
CA ASN A 126 7.63 14.97 9.20
C ASN A 126 7.64 14.49 7.74
N HIS A 127 7.70 13.19 7.43
CA HIS A 127 7.79 12.73 6.03
C HIS A 127 6.74 11.67 5.68
N CYS A 128 5.53 12.13 5.36
CA CYS A 128 4.52 11.25 4.76
C CYS A 128 4.86 11.01 3.28
N LEU A 129 5.20 9.78 2.91
CA LEU A 129 5.54 9.45 1.52
C LEU A 129 4.37 9.61 0.53
N LEU A 130 3.13 9.72 1.01
CA LEU A 130 1.93 9.93 0.19
C LEU A 130 1.85 11.34 -0.43
N VAL A 131 2.72 12.29 -0.04
CA VAL A 131 2.85 13.58 -0.75
C VAL A 131 3.45 13.40 -2.14
N HIS A 132 4.18 12.30 -2.36
CA HIS A 132 4.92 12.04 -3.58
C HIS A 132 4.06 11.28 -4.58
N LYS A 133 3.83 11.88 -5.75
CA LYS A 133 3.05 11.28 -6.84
C LYS A 133 3.48 9.87 -7.25
N PRO A 134 4.79 9.52 -7.31
CA PRO A 134 5.24 8.16 -7.62
C PRO A 134 4.76 7.09 -6.65
N ILE A 135 4.32 7.46 -5.44
CA ILE A 135 3.75 6.53 -4.45
C ILE A 135 2.22 6.67 -4.41
N LEU A 136 1.71 7.90 -4.46
CA LEU A 136 0.29 8.19 -4.36
C LEU A 136 -0.50 7.69 -5.57
N ASN A 137 -0.04 7.95 -6.79
CA ASN A 137 -0.81 7.58 -7.99
C ASN A 137 -1.03 6.06 -8.09
N PRO A 138 -0.02 5.20 -7.91
CA PRO A 138 -0.25 3.76 -7.90
C PRO A 138 -1.18 3.31 -6.75
N LEU A 139 -1.23 4.02 -5.62
CA LEU A 139 -2.17 3.72 -4.53
C LEU A 139 -3.61 3.95 -4.97
N LEU A 140 -3.87 5.07 -5.63
CA LEU A 140 -5.21 5.39 -6.15
C LEU A 140 -5.63 4.38 -7.23
N ARG A 141 -4.70 4.01 -8.12
CA ARG A 141 -4.93 2.96 -9.13
C ARG A 141 -5.21 1.59 -8.47
N LEU A 142 -4.50 1.24 -7.39
CA LEU A 142 -4.74 0.02 -6.61
C LEU A 142 -6.16 0.04 -6.00
N PHE A 143 -6.60 1.18 -5.47
CA PHE A 143 -7.97 1.33 -4.95
C PHE A 143 -9.02 1.13 -6.03
N GLU A 144 -8.83 1.69 -7.21
CA GLU A 144 -9.74 1.44 -8.33
C GLU A 144 -9.72 -0.03 -8.77
N TRP A 145 -8.54 -0.65 -8.83
CA TRP A 145 -8.42 -2.06 -9.22
C TRP A 145 -9.14 -2.97 -8.23
N CYS A 146 -8.98 -2.74 -6.93
CA CYS A 146 -9.66 -3.50 -5.90
C CYS A 146 -11.18 -3.26 -5.93
N GLN A 147 -11.67 -2.04 -6.23
CA GLN A 147 -13.10 -1.74 -6.32
C GLN A 147 -13.79 -2.44 -7.50
N ARG A 148 -13.07 -2.58 -8.63
CA ARG A 148 -13.58 -3.28 -9.82
C ARG A 148 -13.65 -4.79 -9.59
N ALA A 149 -12.85 -5.34 -8.69
CA ALA A 149 -12.97 -6.72 -8.27
C ALA A 149 -14.20 -6.88 -7.37
N ASP A 150 -15.08 -7.83 -7.68
CA ASP A 150 -16.28 -8.12 -6.88
C ASP A 150 -15.97 -8.44 -5.39
N GLY A 151 -14.70 -8.64 -5.03
CA GLY A 151 -14.21 -8.90 -3.67
C GLY A 151 -14.11 -7.70 -2.72
N LEU A 152 -14.26 -6.45 -3.18
CA LEU A 152 -14.42 -5.28 -2.29
C LEU A 152 -15.88 -4.86 -2.07
N ARG A 153 -16.85 -5.55 -2.69
CA ARG A 153 -18.25 -5.33 -2.34
C ARG A 153 -18.51 -6.03 -1.00
N PRO A 154 -18.96 -5.30 0.03
CA PRO A 154 -19.32 -5.89 1.32
C PRO A 154 -20.21 -7.11 1.09
N HIS A 155 -19.72 -8.28 1.49
CA HIS A 155 -20.48 -9.51 1.30
C HIS A 155 -21.69 -9.48 2.25
N LYS A 156 -22.87 -9.10 1.72
CA LYS A 156 -24.14 -8.94 2.44
C LYS A 156 -24.57 -10.11 3.34
N LEU A 157 -23.92 -11.27 3.24
CA LEU A 157 -24.28 -12.53 3.90
C LEU A 157 -23.07 -13.30 4.50
N GLY A 158 -21.90 -12.68 4.70
CA GLY A 158 -20.68 -13.43 5.03
C GLY A 158 -19.58 -12.63 5.72
N HIS A 159 -18.59 -13.33 6.28
CA HIS A 159 -17.46 -12.71 6.97
C HIS A 159 -16.59 -11.90 5.99
N PRO A 160 -16.09 -10.72 6.39
CA PRO A 160 -15.19 -9.93 5.54
C PRO A 160 -13.95 -10.74 5.18
N SER A 161 -13.61 -10.74 3.90
CA SER A 161 -12.37 -11.30 3.36
C SER A 161 -11.14 -10.64 3.99
N ALA A 162 -9.99 -11.31 3.91
CA ALA A 162 -8.73 -10.73 4.37
C ALA A 162 -8.43 -9.41 3.60
N THR A 163 -8.71 -9.37 2.31
CA THR A 163 -8.54 -8.18 1.47
C THR A 163 -9.38 -7.00 1.97
N GLU A 164 -10.67 -7.18 2.26
CA GLU A 164 -11.53 -6.11 2.79
C GLU A 164 -11.04 -5.60 4.14
N LYS A 165 -10.61 -6.49 5.05
CA LYS A 165 -10.08 -6.09 6.36
C LYS A 165 -8.84 -5.21 6.22
N HIS A 166 -7.89 -5.62 5.39
CA HIS A 166 -6.66 -4.85 5.15
C HIS A 166 -6.90 -3.56 4.38
N PHE A 167 -7.89 -3.56 3.48
CA PHE A 167 -8.31 -2.34 2.80
C PHE A 167 -8.84 -1.30 3.79
N VAL A 168 -9.69 -1.70 4.74
CA VAL A 168 -10.21 -0.80 5.79
C VAL A 168 -9.09 -0.32 6.72
N VAL A 169 -8.15 -1.20 7.09
CA VAL A 169 -6.97 -0.81 7.89
C VAL A 169 -6.15 0.25 7.17
N LEU A 170 -5.83 0.02 5.89
CA LEU A 170 -5.08 0.97 5.06
C LEU A 170 -5.80 2.32 4.94
N LEU A 171 -7.11 2.33 4.68
CA LEU A 171 -7.89 3.57 4.64
C LEU A 171 -7.85 4.31 5.98
N ASN A 172 -7.97 3.59 7.10
CA ASN A 172 -7.91 4.19 8.44
C ASN A 172 -6.53 4.80 8.75
N GLN A 173 -5.45 4.13 8.32
CA GLN A 173 -4.09 4.68 8.44
C GLN A 173 -3.92 5.98 7.65
N ILE A 174 -4.44 6.01 6.41
CA ILE A 174 -4.44 7.21 5.58
C ILE A 174 -5.26 8.33 6.25
N CYS A 175 -6.46 8.03 6.74
CA CYS A 175 -7.29 8.98 7.50
C CYS A 175 -6.54 9.55 8.72
N THR A 176 -5.78 8.72 9.42
CA THR A 176 -4.98 9.15 10.58
C THR A 176 -3.89 10.14 10.14
N LYS A 177 -3.16 9.84 9.06
CA LYS A 177 -2.16 10.76 8.50
C LYS A 177 -2.77 12.07 8.01
N LEU A 178 -3.95 12.04 7.39
CA LEU A 178 -4.69 13.24 6.97
C LEU A 178 -5.16 14.10 8.15
N ALA A 179 -5.50 13.48 9.28
CA ALA A 179 -5.88 14.19 10.49
C ALA A 179 -4.67 14.86 11.17
N GLU A 180 -3.50 14.23 11.07
CA GLU A 180 -2.21 14.78 11.55
C GLU A 180 -1.72 15.93 10.67
N ASP A 181 -1.82 15.81 9.35
CA ASP A 181 -1.40 16.82 8.38
C ASP A 181 -2.50 17.11 7.35
N ARG A 182 -3.18 18.24 7.54
CA ARG A 182 -4.28 18.68 6.67
C ARG A 182 -3.81 19.06 5.26
N THR A 183 -2.53 19.36 5.05
CA THR A 183 -2.02 19.68 3.71
C THR A 183 -2.11 18.48 2.77
N LEU A 184 -2.10 17.26 3.33
CA LEU A 184 -2.26 16.02 2.59
C LEU A 184 -3.61 15.92 1.88
N LEU A 185 -4.65 16.58 2.41
CA LEU A 185 -6.00 16.53 1.84
C LEU A 185 -6.00 16.93 0.37
N HIS A 186 -5.19 17.92 -0.02
CA HIS A 186 -5.09 18.41 -1.40
C HIS A 186 -4.71 17.32 -2.40
N PHE A 187 -4.00 16.27 -1.98
CA PHE A 187 -3.57 15.20 -2.87
C PHE A 187 -4.63 14.10 -3.05
N PHE A 188 -5.63 14.01 -2.16
CA PHE A 188 -6.68 12.98 -2.19
C PHE A 188 -8.04 13.51 -2.69
N PHE A 189 -8.10 14.77 -3.12
CA PHE A 189 -9.22 15.29 -3.87
C PHE A 189 -9.06 14.99 -5.36
N SER A 190 -10.01 14.23 -5.90
CA SER A 190 -10.14 14.05 -7.35
C SER A 190 -11.16 15.06 -7.86
N CYS A 191 -10.76 15.88 -8.83
CA CYS A 191 -11.69 16.77 -9.54
C CYS A 191 -12.30 15.97 -10.71
N THR A 192 -13.31 15.15 -10.41
CA THR A 192 -14.09 14.45 -11.44
C THR A 192 -15.42 15.20 -11.60
N ASP A 193 -15.69 15.67 -12.83
CA ASP A 193 -16.96 16.33 -13.22
C ASP A 193 -17.35 17.60 -12.45
N GLY A 194 -16.37 18.41 -12.03
CA GLY A 194 -16.62 19.72 -11.43
C GLY A 194 -17.10 19.69 -9.97
N ALA A 195 -17.03 18.53 -9.31
CA ALA A 195 -17.17 18.37 -7.87
C ALA A 195 -15.87 17.77 -7.29
N ASP A 196 -15.34 18.38 -6.23
CA ASP A 196 -14.18 17.85 -5.52
C ASP A 196 -14.63 16.64 -4.69
N GLN A 197 -14.36 15.43 -5.20
CA GLN A 197 -14.67 14.20 -4.48
C GLN A 197 -13.43 13.73 -3.73
N PHE A 198 -13.58 13.57 -2.41
CA PHE A 198 -12.52 13.01 -1.58
C PHE A 198 -12.53 11.48 -1.72
N ILE A 199 -11.48 10.93 -2.34
CA ILE A 199 -11.45 9.52 -2.73
C ILE A 199 -11.48 8.58 -1.52
N VAL A 200 -10.79 8.93 -0.45
CA VAL A 200 -10.71 8.11 0.78
C VAL A 200 -12.07 7.99 1.46
N PHE A 201 -12.84 9.09 1.58
CA PHE A 201 -14.19 9.03 2.15
C PHE A 201 -15.15 8.25 1.26
N SER A 202 -15.06 8.44 -0.05
CA SER A 202 -15.89 7.72 -1.03
C SER A 202 -15.68 6.21 -0.95
N LEU A 203 -14.42 5.79 -0.74
CA LEU A 203 -14.04 4.40 -0.52
C LEU A 203 -14.48 3.86 0.83
N LEU A 204 -14.50 4.69 1.87
CA LEU A 204 -14.85 4.28 3.24
C LEU A 204 -16.37 4.17 3.46
N ILE A 205 -17.16 5.01 2.77
CA ILE A 205 -18.64 5.07 2.89
C ILE A 205 -19.30 3.69 2.83
N PRO A 206 -19.06 2.84 1.80
CA PRO A 206 -19.68 1.52 1.73
C PRO A 206 -19.44 0.64 2.97
N PHE A 207 -18.27 0.76 3.60
CA PHE A 207 -17.91 -0.03 4.78
C PHE A 207 -18.54 0.53 6.07
N LEU A 208 -18.73 1.86 6.17
CA LEU A 208 -19.35 2.49 7.33
C LEU A 208 -20.86 2.20 7.41
N TYR A 209 -21.57 2.26 6.28
CA TYR A 209 -23.02 2.04 6.26
C TYR A 209 -23.39 0.56 6.52
N GLU A 210 -22.56 -0.39 6.09
CA GLU A 210 -22.81 -1.82 6.33
C GLU A 210 -22.55 -2.21 7.80
N GLN A 211 -21.53 -1.65 8.47
CA GLN A 211 -21.31 -1.86 9.91
C GLN A 211 -22.52 -1.39 10.75
N VAL A 212 -23.08 -0.22 10.42
CA VAL A 212 -24.28 0.31 11.09
C VAL A 212 -25.52 -0.56 10.85
N SER A 213 -25.61 -1.26 9.72
CA SER A 213 -26.74 -2.14 9.40
C SER A 213 -26.67 -3.51 10.10
N ILE A 214 -25.46 -4.00 10.42
CA ILE A 214 -25.23 -5.27 11.12
C ILE A 214 -25.36 -5.09 12.65
N ASP A 215 -25.08 -3.89 13.17
CA ASP A 215 -25.14 -3.57 14.61
C ASP A 215 -26.56 -3.32 15.17
N LEU A 216 -27.62 -3.45 14.36
CA LEU A 216 -29.01 -3.30 14.84
C LEU A 216 -29.57 -4.53 15.56
N ASN A 217 -28.81 -5.63 15.71
CA ASN A 217 -29.30 -6.84 16.40
C ASN A 217 -28.38 -7.50 17.44
N ILE A 218 -27.19 -6.96 17.75
CA ILE A 218 -26.37 -7.52 18.83
C ILE A 218 -25.72 -6.40 19.64
N VAL A 219 -26.14 -6.31 20.92
CA VAL A 219 -25.55 -5.62 22.06
C VAL A 219 -24.23 -4.89 21.78
N ALA A 220 -24.29 -3.56 21.90
CA ALA A 220 -23.15 -2.65 21.87
C ALA A 220 -21.97 -3.14 22.75
N PRO A 221 -20.77 -3.34 22.18
CA PRO A 221 -19.53 -3.27 22.92
C PRO A 221 -19.09 -1.80 22.96
N SER A 222 -19.01 -1.27 24.16
CA SER A 222 -18.77 0.14 24.51
C SER A 222 -17.41 0.73 24.11
N HIS A 223 -16.62 0.09 23.25
CA HIS A 223 -15.33 0.63 22.81
C HIS A 223 -15.01 0.28 21.34
N MET A 224 -15.57 1.07 20.41
CA MET A 224 -14.88 1.41 19.16
C MET A 224 -14.62 2.91 19.13
N PRO A 225 -13.45 3.35 18.64
CA PRO A 225 -13.07 4.75 18.61
C PRO A 225 -13.85 5.51 17.52
N CYS A 226 -14.94 6.15 17.92
CA CYS A 226 -15.60 7.24 17.17
C CYS A 226 -14.74 8.51 17.07
N PHE A 227 -13.45 8.39 16.73
CA PHE A 227 -12.52 9.52 16.74
C PHE A 227 -12.58 10.38 15.46
N ILE A 228 -13.14 9.89 14.35
CA ILE A 228 -13.14 10.65 13.09
C ILE A 228 -14.34 11.62 12.97
N PHE A 229 -15.46 11.38 13.66
CA PHE A 229 -16.65 12.22 13.52
C PHE A 229 -16.78 13.38 14.53
N ARG A 230 -15.81 13.59 15.42
CA ARG A 230 -15.91 14.64 16.46
C ARG A 230 -15.12 15.92 16.17
N THR A 231 -14.46 16.02 15.02
CA THR A 231 -13.60 17.18 14.69
C THR A 231 -13.68 17.64 13.22
N MET A 232 -14.85 17.48 12.59
CA MET A 232 -15.24 18.30 11.44
C MET A 232 -16.49 19.10 11.78
#